data_AF-A0A2E2HPP4-F1
#
_entry.id   AF-A0A2E2HPP4-F1
#
_cell.length_a   1.000
_cell.length_b   1.000
_cell.length_c   1.000
_cell.angle_alpha   90.00
_cell.angle_beta   90.00
_cell.angle_gamma   90.00
#
_symmetry.space_group_name_H-M   'P 1'
#
loop_
_entity.id
_entity.type
_entity.pdbx_description
1 polymer ?
#
loop_
_entity_poly.entity_id
_entity_poly.type
_entity_poly.pdbx_seq_one_letter_code
_entity_poly.pdbx_strand_id
1 'polypeptide(L)'
;MGLPKKNGFATVDWILVAAIILIGVVVLIPYTVSEKQDKSIQICVKNLREIDKAMRIWQLDKGKPPDAAVTFADIAPYLADGVSTNCPSGGQYVVTGLTNPPSCTIPGHVLANEGE
;
A
#
# COMPACT_ATOMS: atom_id res chain seq x y z
N MET A 1 -1.90 65.52 -6.83
CA MET A 1 -2.05 64.49 -7.88
C MET A 1 -0.75 64.42 -8.69
N GLY A 2 0.19 63.58 -8.30
CA GLY A 2 1.41 63.31 -9.08
C GLY A 2 1.30 61.92 -9.66
N LEU A 3 1.12 61.82 -10.98
CA LEU A 3 1.15 60.53 -11.67
C LEU A 3 2.61 60.04 -11.71
N PRO A 4 2.94 58.86 -11.16
CA PRO A 4 4.29 58.34 -11.27
C PRO A 4 4.59 58.01 -12.74
N LYS A 5 5.66 58.64 -13.24
CA LYS A 5 6.20 58.46 -14.58
C LYS A 5 6.61 57.00 -14.73
N LYS A 6 5.92 56.28 -15.62
CA LYS A 6 6.11 54.84 -15.84
C LYS A 6 7.39 54.64 -16.65
N ASN A 7 8.45 54.16 -16.02
CA ASN A 7 9.62 53.68 -16.73
C ASN A 7 9.20 52.38 -17.44
N GLY A 8 9.04 52.41 -18.76
CA GLY A 8 8.63 51.25 -19.56
C GLY A 8 9.55 50.03 -19.37
N PHE A 9 10.81 50.26 -18.99
CA PHE A 9 11.77 49.22 -18.66
C PHE A 9 11.50 48.54 -17.31
N ALA A 10 11.07 49.30 -16.29
CA ALA A 10 10.70 48.72 -15.00
C ALA A 10 9.43 47.87 -15.12
N THR A 11 8.45 48.30 -15.91
CA THR A 11 7.18 47.57 -16.06
C THR A 11 7.41 46.19 -16.68
N VAL A 12 8.26 46.10 -17.71
CA VAL A 12 8.64 44.83 -18.36
C VAL A 12 9.38 43.90 -17.39
N ASP A 13 10.30 44.46 -16.59
CA ASP A 13 11.10 43.69 -15.63
C ASP A 13 10.23 43.06 -14.52
N TRP A 14 9.33 43.85 -13.93
CA TRP A 14 8.37 43.35 -12.94
C TRP A 14 7.39 42.32 -13.51
N ILE A 15 7.00 42.44 -14.79
CA ILE A 15 6.14 41.45 -15.47
C ILE A 15 6.89 40.13 -15.65
N LEU A 16 8.16 40.16 -16.04
CA LEU A 16 8.99 38.97 -16.20
C LEU A 16 9.18 38.23 -14.87
N VAL A 17 9.49 38.97 -13.80
CA VAL A 17 9.64 38.40 -12.45
C VAL A 17 8.33 37.77 -11.95
N ALA A 18 7.20 38.46 -12.14
CA ALA A 18 5.89 37.94 -11.77
C ALA A 18 5.52 36.64 -12.53
N ALA A 19 5.86 36.56 -13.83
CA ALA A 19 5.62 35.37 -14.64
C ALA A 19 6.42 34.15 -14.14
N ILE A 20 7.70 34.34 -13.79
CA ILE A 20 8.56 33.27 -13.26
C ILE A 20 8.05 32.77 -11.90
N ILE A 21 7.62 33.68 -11.01
CA ILE A 21 7.06 33.32 -9.71
C ILE A 21 5.78 32.47 -9.87
N LEU A 22 4.88 32.86 -10.77
CA LEU A 22 3.64 32.11 -11.03
C LEU A 22 3.92 30.70 -11.57
N ILE A 23 4.86 30.56 -12.51
CA ILE A 23 5.26 29.25 -13.04
C ILE A 23 5.93 28.40 -11.95
N GLY A 24 6.77 29.01 -11.10
CA GLY A 24 7.41 28.35 -9.98
C GLY A 24 6.43 27.75 -8.98
N VAL A 25 5.34 28.46 -8.65
CA VAL A 25 4.29 27.94 -7.75
C VAL A 25 3.62 26.69 -8.31
N VAL A 26 3.39 26.61 -9.63
CA VAL A 26 2.74 25.44 -10.26
C VAL A 26 3.63 24.19 -10.22
N VAL A 27 4.94 24.35 -10.42
CA VAL A 27 5.90 23.22 -10.39
C VAL A 27 6.15 22.72 -8.96
N LEU A 28 6.02 23.60 -7.97
CA LEU A 28 6.17 23.26 -6.56
C LEU A 28 4.94 22.61 -5.93
N ILE A 29 3.81 22.52 -6.64
CA ILE A 29 2.67 21.71 -6.20
C ILE A 29 2.99 20.27 -6.61
N PRO A 30 3.45 19.39 -5.69
CA PRO A 30 3.38 17.98 -5.99
C PRO A 30 1.92 17.68 -6.29
N TYR A 31 1.64 17.20 -7.51
CA TYR A 31 0.33 16.64 -7.83
C TYR A 31 0.15 15.47 -6.87
N THR A 32 -0.51 15.71 -5.73
CA THR A 32 -0.82 14.67 -4.77
C THR A 32 -1.92 13.84 -5.39
N VAL A 33 -1.54 12.98 -6.35
CA VAL A 33 -2.40 11.90 -6.82
C VAL A 33 -2.75 11.12 -5.56
N SER A 34 -4.00 11.25 -5.14
CA SER A 34 -4.55 10.48 -4.04
C SER A 34 -4.74 9.07 -4.57
N GLU A 35 -3.64 8.32 -4.67
CA GLU A 35 -3.68 6.88 -4.81
C GLU A 35 -4.32 6.36 -3.54
N LYS A 36 -5.65 6.23 -3.56
CA LYS A 36 -6.35 5.30 -2.68
C LYS A 36 -5.98 3.88 -3.14
N GLN A 37 -4.70 3.56 -3.14
CA GLN A 37 -4.29 2.20 -2.81
C GLN A 37 -4.72 2.07 -1.36
N ASP A 38 -5.93 1.56 -1.16
CA ASP A 38 -6.55 1.39 0.16
C ASP A 38 -5.50 0.79 1.08
N LYS A 39 -5.02 1.58 2.05
CA LYS A 39 -3.96 1.16 2.98
C LYS A 39 -4.35 -0.17 3.64
N SER A 40 -5.65 -0.42 3.79
CA SER A 40 -6.22 -1.68 4.22
C SER A 40 -5.93 -2.86 3.28
N ILE A 41 -5.97 -2.69 1.95
CA ILE A 41 -5.56 -3.71 0.97
C ILE A 41 -4.08 -4.04 1.16
N GLN A 42 -3.21 -3.02 1.19
CA GLN A 42 -1.77 -3.22 1.34
C GLN A 42 -1.41 -3.94 2.65
N ILE A 43 -2.03 -3.56 3.77
CA ILE A 43 -1.88 -4.27 5.04
C ILE A 43 -2.42 -5.69 4.96
N CYS A 44 -3.57 -5.89 4.29
CA CYS A 44 -4.15 -7.21 4.14
C CYS A 44 -3.26 -8.15 3.34
N VAL A 45 -2.74 -7.69 2.19
CA VAL A 45 -1.80 -8.45 1.35
C VAL A 45 -0.52 -8.76 2.13
N LYS A 46 0.00 -7.80 2.89
CA LYS A 46 1.15 -8.03 3.78
C LYS A 46 0.86 -9.15 4.79
N ASN A 47 -0.26 -9.08 5.49
CA ASN A 47 -0.66 -10.11 6.46
C ASN A 47 -0.84 -11.48 5.81
N LEU A 48 -1.48 -11.55 4.64
CA LEU A 48 -1.63 -12.79 3.88
C LEU A 48 -0.27 -13.40 3.52
N ARG A 49 0.73 -12.57 3.16
CA ARG A 49 2.09 -13.03 2.84
C ARG A 49 2.81 -13.57 4.08
N GLU A 50 2.60 -12.96 5.25
CA GLU A 50 3.13 -13.47 6.51
C GLU A 50 2.46 -14.80 6.91
N ILE A 51 1.14 -14.92 6.69
CA ILE A 51 0.41 -16.19 6.89
C ILE A 51 0.96 -17.28 5.98
N ASP A 52 1.21 -17.00 4.70
CA ASP A 52 1.79 -17.98 3.76
C ASP A 52 3.16 -18.48 4.22
N LYS A 53 4.03 -17.56 4.65
CA LYS A 53 5.34 -17.92 5.23
C LYS A 53 5.18 -18.79 6.48
N ALA A 54 4.28 -18.41 7.40
CA ALA A 54 4.03 -19.16 8.62
C ALA A 54 3.54 -20.59 8.33
N MET A 55 2.65 -20.77 7.34
CA MET A 55 2.21 -22.09 6.89
C MET A 55 3.38 -22.94 6.37
N ARG A 56 4.27 -22.36 5.55
CA ARG A 56 5.46 -23.05 5.02
C ARG A 56 6.40 -23.49 6.14
N ILE A 57 6.65 -22.61 7.11
CA ILE A 57 7.52 -22.91 8.25
C ILE A 57 6.90 -24.01 9.11
N TRP A 58 5.60 -23.93 9.41
CA TRP A 58 4.90 -24.97 10.16
C TRP A 58 4.98 -26.34 9.47
N GLN A 59 4.84 -26.38 8.14
CA GLN A 59 4.97 -27.63 7.39
C GLN A 59 6.37 -28.23 7.49
N LEU A 60 7.41 -27.39 7.38
CA LEU A 60 8.80 -27.83 7.52
C LEU A 60 9.10 -28.32 8.94
N ASP A 61 8.58 -27.63 9.97
CA ASP A 61 8.76 -28.02 11.37
C ASP A 61 8.01 -29.31 11.74
N LYS A 62 6.78 -29.48 11.25
CA LYS A 62 5.94 -30.65 11.54
C LYS A 62 6.06 -31.79 10.54
N GLY A 63 6.88 -31.64 9.50
CA GLY A 63 7.03 -32.62 8.42
C GLY A 63 5.70 -32.94 7.74
N LYS A 64 4.82 -31.95 7.58
CA LYS A 64 3.48 -32.14 7.01
C LYS A 64 3.53 -32.02 5.48
N PRO A 65 2.75 -32.84 4.75
CA PRO A 65 2.64 -32.71 3.31
C PRO A 65 1.94 -31.40 2.92
N PRO A 66 2.14 -30.90 1.68
CA PRO A 66 1.64 -29.59 1.24
C PRO A 66 0.10 -29.48 1.26
N ASP A 67 -0.59 -30.61 1.17
CA ASP A 67 -2.05 -30.77 1.23
C ASP A 67 -2.61 -30.92 2.65
N ALA A 68 -1.74 -30.96 3.67
CA ALA A 68 -2.18 -31.07 5.05
C ALA A 68 -3.01 -29.84 5.44
N ALA A 69 -4.19 -30.11 6.01
CA ALA A 69 -5.04 -29.09 6.58
C ALA A 69 -4.27 -28.33 7.67
N VAL A 70 -4.12 -27.02 7.49
CA VAL A 70 -3.47 -26.13 8.45
C VAL A 70 -4.53 -25.25 9.11
N THR A 71 -4.45 -25.12 10.43
CA THR A 71 -5.34 -24.21 11.18
C THR A 71 -4.58 -22.97 11.62
N PHE A 72 -5.31 -21.88 11.89
CA PHE A 72 -4.68 -20.68 12.43
C PHE A 72 -3.96 -20.91 13.77
N ALA A 73 -4.45 -21.86 14.58
CA ALA A 73 -3.81 -22.21 15.85
C ALA A 73 -2.44 -22.89 15.65
N ASP A 74 -2.29 -23.66 14.58
CA ASP A 74 -1.05 -24.35 14.24
C ASP A 74 0.06 -23.37 13.82
N ILE A 75 -0.33 -22.31 13.10
CA ILE A 75 0.59 -21.30 12.58
C ILE A 75 0.75 -20.10 13.51
N ALA A 76 -0.14 -19.90 14.49
CA ALA A 76 -0.07 -18.83 15.49
C ALA A 76 1.35 -18.60 16.07
N PRO A 77 2.13 -19.64 16.46
CA PRO A 77 3.49 -19.44 16.97
C PRO A 77 4.52 -19.01 15.89
N TYR A 78 4.19 -19.13 14.62
CA TYR A 78 5.03 -18.77 13.47
C TYR A 78 4.64 -17.41 12.84
N LEU A 79 3.52 -16.82 13.26
CA LEU A 79 3.14 -15.48 12.82
C LEU A 79 3.99 -14.43 13.55
N ALA A 80 4.35 -13.37 12.84
CA ALA A 80 5.02 -12.22 13.43
C ALA A 80 4.11 -11.51 14.45
N ASP A 81 4.72 -10.99 15.53
CA ASP A 81 4.02 -10.20 16.53
C ASP A 81 3.30 -9.00 15.86
N GLY A 82 1.97 -8.94 16.05
CA GLY A 82 1.14 -7.86 15.51
C GLY A 82 0.40 -8.16 14.20
N VAL A 83 0.48 -9.38 13.66
CA VAL A 83 -0.46 -9.77 12.60
C VAL A 83 -1.86 -9.89 13.21
N SER A 84 -2.76 -8.99 12.80
CA SER A 84 -4.16 -9.06 13.21
C SER A 84 -4.80 -10.31 12.58
N THR A 85 -5.53 -11.09 13.38
CA THR A 85 -6.35 -12.22 12.88
C THR A 85 -7.46 -11.77 11.95
N ASN A 86 -7.78 -10.48 11.99
CA ASN A 86 -8.81 -9.85 11.19
C ASN A 86 -8.17 -8.94 10.14
N CYS A 87 -8.73 -8.98 8.94
CA CYS A 87 -8.40 -8.03 7.91
C CYS A 87 -8.83 -6.62 8.36
N PRO A 88 -8.04 -5.56 8.11
CA PRO A 88 -8.39 -4.18 8.47
C PRO A 88 -9.70 -3.68 7.82
N SER A 89 -10.18 -4.35 6.78
CA SER A 89 -11.49 -4.07 6.15
C SER A 89 -12.65 -4.87 6.77
N GLY A 90 -12.43 -5.58 7.88
CA GLY A 90 -13.45 -6.38 8.59
C GLY A 90 -13.59 -7.83 8.11
N GLY A 91 -12.70 -8.30 7.23
CA GLY A 91 -12.69 -9.68 6.76
C GLY A 91 -11.98 -10.67 7.69
N GLN A 92 -12.12 -11.95 7.38
CA GLN A 92 -11.35 -13.02 8.02
C GLN A 92 -10.38 -13.64 7.01
N TYR A 93 -9.27 -14.15 7.54
CA TYR A 93 -8.30 -14.91 6.76
C TYR A 93 -8.68 -16.39 6.75
N VAL A 94 -8.69 -16.98 5.56
CA VAL A 94 -8.97 -18.40 5.35
C VAL A 94 -7.65 -19.09 5.01
N VAL A 95 -7.28 -20.06 5.84
CA VAL A 95 -6.12 -20.93 5.67
C VAL A 95 -6.62 -22.35 5.41
N THR A 96 -6.05 -23.00 4.41
CA THR A 96 -6.44 -24.36 4.00
C THR A 96 -5.24 -25.29 3.94
N GLY A 97 -4.16 -24.87 3.30
CA GLY A 97 -2.92 -25.65 3.12
C GLY A 97 -2.03 -24.95 2.09
N LEU A 98 -0.83 -25.46 1.80
CA LEU A 98 0.08 -24.81 0.82
C LEU A 98 -0.40 -24.93 -0.62
N THR A 99 -1.20 -25.95 -0.94
CA THR A 99 -1.78 -26.14 -2.28
C THR A 99 -2.74 -25.00 -2.66
N ASN A 100 -3.32 -24.32 -1.67
CA ASN A 100 -4.25 -23.22 -1.84
C ASN A 100 -3.76 -22.01 -1.05
N PRO A 101 -3.31 -20.94 -1.70
CA PRO A 101 -2.76 -19.77 -1.01
C PRO A 101 -3.80 -19.20 -0.02
N PRO A 102 -3.34 -18.60 1.09
CA PRO A 102 -4.25 -18.04 2.08
C PRO A 102 -5.03 -16.90 1.42
N SER A 103 -6.32 -16.83 1.71
CA SER A 103 -7.23 -15.84 1.09
C SER A 103 -7.95 -15.02 2.15
N CYS A 104 -8.41 -13.84 1.76
CA CYS A 104 -9.26 -12.99 2.59
C CYS A 104 -10.70 -13.05 2.07
N THR A 105 -11.68 -13.01 2.97
CA THR A 105 -13.11 -12.95 2.60
C THR A 105 -13.50 -11.65 1.87
N ILE A 106 -12.65 -10.62 1.91
CA ILE A 106 -12.93 -9.32 1.30
C ILE A 106 -12.61 -9.37 -0.21
N PRO A 107 -13.55 -9.02 -1.10
CA PRO A 107 -13.31 -9.01 -2.54
C PRO A 107 -12.21 -7.97 -2.88
N GLY A 108 -11.25 -8.37 -3.71
CA GLY A 108 -10.11 -7.53 -4.12
C GLY A 108 -8.88 -7.61 -3.21
N HIS A 109 -8.99 -8.22 -2.03
CA HIS A 109 -7.88 -8.47 -1.11
C HIS A 109 -7.23 -9.83 -1.38
N VAL A 110 -6.62 -9.99 -2.55
CA VAL A 110 -5.96 -11.23 -2.95
C VAL A 110 -4.45 -11.07 -2.88
N LEU A 111 -3.76 -12.12 -2.44
CA LEU A 111 -2.36 -12.28 -2.82
C LEU A 111 -2.37 -12.49 -4.33
N ALA A 112 -1.87 -11.51 -5.09
CA ALA A 112 -1.57 -11.74 -6.49
C ALA A 112 -0.59 -12.91 -6.54
N ASN A 113 -1.05 -14.04 -7.08
CA ASN A 113 -0.19 -15.18 -7.32
C ASN A 113 0.85 -14.70 -8.33
N GLU A 114 2.11 -14.59 -7.91
CA GLU A 114 3.23 -14.39 -8.82
C GLU A 114 3.44 -15.73 -9.54
N GLY A 115 2.64 -15.93 -10.58
CA GLY A 115 2.50 -17.17 -11.32
C GLY A 115 1.93 -16.88 -12.70
N GLU A 116 2.67 -16.08 -13.48
CA GLU A 116 2.82 -16.27 -14.93
C GLU A 116 4.32 -16.34 -15.23
#